data_AF-A0A968SXE0-F1
#
_entry.id   AF-A0A968SXE0-F1
#
_cell.length_a   1.000
_cell.length_b   1.000
_cell.length_c   1.000
_cell.angle_alpha   90.00
_cell.angle_beta   90.00
_cell.angle_gamma   90.00
#
_symmetry.space_group_name_H-M   'P 1'
#
loop_
_entity.id
_entity.type
_entity.pdbx_description
1 polymer ?
#
loop_
_entity_poly.entity_id
_entity_poly.type
_entity_poly.pdbx_seq_one_letter_code
_entity_poly.pdbx_strand_id
1 'polypeptide(L)'
;MFITNTVSTNASTAFDTVLTDTLPSDLTLVPGSLTTTPAGPAVVQSGNSITVTVDVLAPGASVRVDYQATVNLSVSPGQLINNIARYRFTSLPSTGSTGNPTGSTTPGASGANTGERNGDSTAGAQNDYRVSDNATISVFAPAPVKTLVSTSEGHTTGSNVAIGEIVRYRFAVRLAEATIANFQLRDNLPTGMAFINDGTARFAFVSDNGGGSGINSNIPAIDACADVPIAPASPGPASSHPRRSMPRR
;
A
#
# COMPACT_ATOMS: atom_id res chain seq x y z
N MET A 1 11.44 -0.77 -4.08
CA MET A 1 11.58 -0.52 -5.54
C MET A 1 12.97 -0.93 -6.01
N PHE A 2 13.12 -1.30 -7.29
CA PHE A 2 14.42 -1.53 -7.92
C PHE A 2 14.63 -0.60 -9.14
N ILE A 3 15.80 0.03 -9.21
CA ILE A 3 16.35 0.61 -10.43
C ILE A 3 17.27 -0.44 -11.03
N THR A 4 16.97 -0.96 -12.22
CA THR A 4 17.76 -2.01 -12.85
C THR A 4 18.12 -1.60 -14.27
N ASN A 5 19.40 -1.73 -14.62
CA ASN A 5 19.83 -1.77 -16.01
C ASN A 5 19.84 -3.24 -16.45
N THR A 6 18.84 -3.67 -17.20
CA THR A 6 18.66 -5.08 -17.55
C THR A 6 19.72 -5.57 -18.54
N VAL A 7 20.12 -6.83 -18.41
CA VAL A 7 21.02 -7.46 -19.39
C VAL A 7 20.26 -7.73 -20.70
N SER A 8 20.82 -7.28 -21.81
CA SER A 8 20.39 -7.63 -23.16
C SER A 8 21.59 -7.61 -24.10
N THR A 9 21.45 -8.21 -25.28
CA THR A 9 22.52 -8.25 -26.31
C THR A 9 22.98 -6.86 -26.76
N ASN A 10 22.15 -5.83 -26.56
CA ASN A 10 22.43 -4.44 -26.88
C ASN A 10 22.41 -3.54 -25.64
N ALA A 11 22.52 -4.10 -24.42
CA ALA A 11 22.51 -3.30 -23.20
C ALA A 11 23.79 -2.47 -23.09
N SER A 12 23.62 -1.16 -22.95
CA SER A 12 24.69 -0.22 -22.65
C SER A 12 24.63 0.22 -21.20
N THR A 13 25.73 0.77 -20.69
CA THR A 13 25.74 1.48 -19.41
C THR A 13 24.72 2.62 -19.44
N ALA A 14 23.95 2.74 -18.36
CA ALA A 14 23.06 3.88 -18.13
C ALA A 14 23.81 4.91 -17.27
N PHE A 15 23.68 6.17 -17.63
CA PHE A 15 24.30 7.29 -16.91
C PHE A 15 23.23 8.18 -16.28
N ASP A 16 23.65 9.00 -15.32
CA ASP A 16 22.85 10.05 -14.68
C ASP A 16 21.43 9.59 -14.36
N THR A 17 21.32 8.41 -13.75
CA THR A 17 20.02 7.78 -13.49
C THR A 17 19.38 8.50 -12.32
N VAL A 18 18.22 9.10 -12.55
CA VAL A 18 17.46 9.83 -11.54
C VAL A 18 16.13 9.13 -11.34
N LEU A 19 15.92 8.57 -10.16
CA LEU A 19 14.62 8.12 -9.66
C LEU A 19 13.95 9.24 -8.91
N THR A 20 12.68 9.47 -9.21
CA THR A 20 11.76 10.33 -8.45
C THR A 20 10.53 9.55 -8.02
N ASP A 21 10.17 9.69 -6.76
CA ASP A 21 8.98 9.09 -6.18
C ASP A 21 8.30 10.11 -5.26
N THR A 22 7.10 10.55 -5.65
CA THR A 22 6.28 11.45 -4.83
C THR A 22 5.09 10.65 -4.33
N LEU A 23 5.12 10.34 -3.03
CA LEU A 23 4.07 9.55 -2.42
C LEU A 23 2.74 10.32 -2.48
N PRO A 24 1.63 9.68 -2.87
CA PRO A 24 0.31 10.29 -2.87
C PRO A 24 -0.07 10.79 -1.47
N SER A 25 -0.94 11.79 -1.38
CA SER A 25 -1.32 12.44 -0.12
C SER A 25 -2.01 11.52 0.90
N ASP A 26 -2.49 10.36 0.44
CA ASP A 26 -3.02 9.29 1.30
C ASP A 26 -1.93 8.59 2.12
N LEU A 27 -0.66 8.81 1.79
CA LEU A 27 0.50 8.24 2.47
C LEU A 27 1.34 9.36 3.10
N THR A 28 1.97 9.05 4.22
CA THR A 28 2.99 9.91 4.84
C THR A 28 4.29 9.13 4.93
N LEU A 29 5.34 9.61 4.27
CA LEU A 29 6.67 9.00 4.31
C LEU A 29 7.22 9.03 5.74
N VAL A 30 7.71 7.89 6.23
CA VAL A 30 8.35 7.80 7.56
C VAL A 30 9.77 8.37 7.46
N PRO A 31 10.09 9.48 8.14
CA PRO A 31 11.41 10.09 8.07
C PRO A 31 12.50 9.10 8.50
N GLY A 32 13.62 9.07 7.78
CA GLY A 32 14.76 8.19 8.10
C GLY A 32 14.55 6.72 7.78
N SER A 33 13.41 6.32 7.21
CA SER A 33 13.16 4.93 6.79
C SER A 33 13.85 4.55 5.48
N LEU A 34 14.33 5.54 4.73
CA LEU A 34 14.83 5.34 3.39
C LEU A 34 16.25 4.75 3.39
N THR A 35 16.44 3.69 2.61
CA THR A 35 17.72 3.03 2.42
C THR A 35 17.95 2.67 0.96
N THR A 36 19.22 2.61 0.56
CA THR A 36 19.64 2.15 -0.77
C THR A 36 20.60 0.97 -0.64
N THR A 37 20.49 0.01 -1.56
CA THR A 37 21.40 -1.15 -1.61
C THR A 37 21.77 -1.45 -3.06
N PRO A 38 23.07 -1.46 -3.43
CA PRO A 38 24.21 -1.09 -2.60
C PRO A 38 24.17 0.38 -2.14
N ALA A 39 24.89 0.69 -1.06
CA ALA A 39 25.11 2.07 -0.66
C ALA A 39 25.97 2.81 -1.69
N GLY A 40 25.84 4.14 -1.76
CA GLY A 40 26.57 4.96 -2.74
C GLY A 40 25.70 5.95 -3.53
N PRO A 41 24.48 5.59 -3.97
CA PRO A 41 23.58 6.53 -4.61
C PRO A 41 23.33 7.77 -3.74
N ALA A 42 23.30 8.95 -4.38
CA ALA A 42 22.92 10.18 -3.71
C ALA A 42 21.39 10.18 -3.48
N VAL A 43 20.98 10.62 -2.30
CA VAL A 43 19.57 10.59 -1.89
C VAL A 43 19.18 11.98 -1.40
N VAL A 44 18.06 12.48 -1.91
CA VAL A 44 17.41 13.69 -1.43
C VAL A 44 15.97 13.35 -1.05
N GLN A 45 15.60 13.63 0.19
CA GLN A 45 14.23 13.53 0.67
C GLN A 45 13.72 14.94 0.99
N SER A 46 12.55 15.30 0.47
CA SER A 46 11.86 16.54 0.80
C SER A 46 10.37 16.27 0.99
N GLY A 47 9.92 16.29 2.24
CA GLY A 47 8.56 15.88 2.61
C GLY A 47 8.26 14.45 2.13
N ASN A 48 7.22 14.31 1.32
CA ASN A 48 6.76 13.04 0.71
C ASN A 48 7.44 12.71 -0.63
N SER A 49 8.43 13.51 -1.05
CA SER A 49 9.16 13.27 -2.30
C SER A 49 10.56 12.73 -2.02
N ILE A 50 10.92 11.71 -2.78
CA ILE A 50 12.20 11.03 -2.78
C ILE A 50 12.84 11.26 -4.14
N THR A 51 14.12 11.60 -4.15
CA THR A 51 14.96 11.60 -5.34
C THR A 51 16.23 10.81 -5.07
N VAL A 52 16.53 9.83 -5.92
CA VAL A 52 17.74 9.01 -5.84
C VAL A 52 18.51 9.14 -7.14
N THR A 53 19.78 9.52 -7.05
CA THR A 53 20.66 9.69 -8.21
C THR A 53 21.76 8.64 -8.20
N VAL A 54 21.97 8.00 -9.35
CA VAL A 54 23.02 7.02 -9.60
C VAL A 54 23.79 7.45 -10.84
N ASP A 55 25.05 7.84 -10.68
CA ASP A 55 25.85 8.41 -11.77
C ASP A 55 26.09 7.40 -12.91
N VAL A 56 26.35 6.14 -12.55
CA VAL A 56 26.68 5.07 -13.50
C VAL A 56 26.02 3.77 -13.06
N LEU A 57 25.25 3.16 -13.95
CA LEU A 57 24.62 1.86 -13.75
C LEU A 57 24.98 0.93 -14.93
N ALA A 58 25.93 0.03 -14.70
CA ALA A 58 26.38 -0.93 -15.70
C ALA A 58 25.28 -1.95 -16.07
N PRO A 59 25.32 -2.58 -17.25
CA PRO A 59 24.40 -3.65 -17.60
C PRO A 59 24.39 -4.77 -16.55
N GLY A 60 23.19 -5.16 -16.11
CA GLY A 60 22.97 -6.15 -15.05
C GLY A 60 23.08 -5.61 -13.62
N ALA A 61 23.51 -4.36 -13.43
CA ALA A 61 23.54 -3.74 -12.11
C ALA A 61 22.15 -3.24 -11.69
N SER A 62 21.90 -3.28 -10.38
CA SER A 62 20.66 -2.79 -9.78
C SER A 62 20.91 -2.03 -8.48
N VAL A 63 20.09 -1.01 -8.24
CA VAL A 63 19.97 -0.34 -6.95
C VAL A 63 18.58 -0.59 -6.40
N ARG A 64 18.50 -1.17 -5.19
CA ARG A 64 17.27 -1.30 -4.42
C ARG A 64 17.07 -0.06 -3.58
N VAL A 65 15.86 0.49 -3.61
CA VAL A 65 15.43 1.60 -2.75
C VAL A 65 14.27 1.10 -1.90
N ASP A 66 14.40 1.21 -0.58
CA ASP A 66 13.35 0.87 0.37
C ASP A 66 13.04 2.06 1.26
N TYR A 67 11.77 2.20 1.62
CA TYR A 67 11.29 3.18 2.58
C TYR A 67 9.98 2.66 3.19
N GLN A 68 9.55 3.31 4.28
CA GLN A 68 8.28 3.04 4.93
C GLN A 68 7.37 4.25 4.80
N ALA A 69 6.07 4.02 4.69
CA ALA A 69 5.06 5.06 4.72
C ALA A 69 3.87 4.61 5.57
N THR A 70 3.25 5.57 6.25
CA THR A 70 2.02 5.38 7.02
C THR A 70 0.82 5.73 6.13
N VAL A 71 -0.22 4.91 6.15
CA VAL A 71 -1.49 5.24 5.50
C VAL A 71 -2.24 6.24 6.37
N ASN A 72 -2.66 7.36 5.79
CA ASN A 72 -3.36 8.42 6.51
C ASN A 72 -4.82 8.02 6.78
N LEU A 73 -5.39 8.48 7.90
CA LEU A 73 -6.77 8.16 8.28
C LEU A 73 -7.84 8.76 7.35
N SER A 74 -7.46 9.64 6.42
CA SER A 74 -8.37 10.25 5.43
C SER A 74 -8.80 9.30 4.30
N VAL A 75 -8.21 8.09 4.25
CA VAL A 75 -8.53 7.13 3.20
C VAL A 75 -9.94 6.58 3.32
N SER A 76 -10.52 6.23 2.17
CA SER A 76 -11.84 5.62 2.10
C SER A 76 -11.75 4.09 2.08
N PRO A 77 -12.70 3.37 2.70
CA PRO A 77 -12.75 1.92 2.61
C PRO A 77 -12.83 1.43 1.15
N GLY A 78 -12.02 0.43 0.80
CA GLY A 78 -11.91 -0.09 -0.57
C GLY A 78 -11.11 0.79 -1.55
N GLN A 79 -10.57 1.93 -1.12
CA GLN A 79 -9.70 2.77 -1.93
C GLN A 79 -8.43 2.02 -2.35
N LEU A 80 -8.03 2.21 -3.60
CA LEU A 80 -6.72 1.80 -4.11
C LEU A 80 -5.80 3.02 -4.12
N ILE A 81 -4.70 2.95 -3.37
CA ILE A 81 -3.68 3.99 -3.33
C ILE A 81 -2.54 3.52 -4.22
N ASN A 82 -2.29 4.24 -5.31
CA ASN A 82 -1.24 3.90 -6.25
C ASN A 82 -0.04 4.84 -6.07
N ASN A 83 1.06 4.29 -5.56
CA ASN A 83 2.34 4.99 -5.58
C ASN A 83 3.06 4.71 -6.90
N ILE A 84 3.55 5.76 -7.57
CA ILE A 84 4.24 5.63 -8.85
C ILE A 84 5.59 6.31 -8.75
N ALA A 85 6.62 5.49 -8.71
CA ALA A 85 7.97 5.95 -8.88
C ALA A 85 8.35 5.96 -10.36
N ARG A 86 9.17 6.92 -10.75
CA ARG A 86 9.68 7.04 -12.11
C ARG A 86 11.18 7.14 -12.04
N TYR A 87 11.88 6.57 -13.00
CA TYR A 87 13.28 6.87 -13.17
C TYR A 87 13.62 7.12 -14.63
N ARG A 88 14.56 8.05 -14.85
CA ARG A 88 15.10 8.41 -16.16
C ARG A 88 16.60 8.22 -16.13
N PHE A 89 17.19 7.98 -17.28
CA PHE A 89 18.64 7.82 -17.42
C PHE A 89 19.10 8.33 -18.78
N THR A 90 20.40 8.56 -18.90
CA THR A 90 21.04 9.05 -20.13
C THR A 90 21.89 7.97 -20.79
N SER A 91 22.05 8.05 -22.12
CA SER A 91 22.94 7.17 -22.88
C SER A 91 24.42 7.53 -22.73
N LEU A 92 24.71 8.76 -22.32
CA LEU A 92 26.06 9.29 -22.11
C LEU A 92 26.08 10.07 -20.79
N PRO A 93 27.23 10.15 -20.11
CA PRO A 93 27.35 10.92 -18.88
C PRO A 93 27.25 12.43 -19.14
N SER A 94 26.69 13.16 -18.16
CA SER A 94 26.44 14.60 -18.18
C SER A 94 25.45 15.02 -19.27
N THR A 95 25.85 15.90 -20.20
CA THR A 95 25.00 16.40 -21.30
C THR A 95 25.30 15.69 -22.64
N GLY A 96 26.06 14.60 -22.62
CA GLY A 96 26.46 13.84 -23.81
C GLY A 96 27.34 14.62 -24.79
N SER A 97 27.83 15.79 -24.37
CA SER A 97 28.58 16.72 -25.21
C SER A 97 30.05 16.34 -25.35
N THR A 98 30.79 17.11 -26.16
CA THR A 98 32.21 16.90 -26.45
C THR A 98 33.06 16.86 -25.19
N GLY A 99 33.90 15.83 -25.05
CA GLY A 99 34.80 15.68 -23.92
C GLY A 99 34.21 14.91 -22.74
N ASN A 100 33.07 14.22 -22.91
CA ASN A 100 32.56 13.36 -21.85
C ASN A 100 33.46 12.11 -21.63
N PRO A 101 33.44 11.52 -20.43
CA PRO A 101 34.32 10.41 -20.05
C PRO A 101 34.29 9.15 -20.93
N THR A 102 33.27 8.96 -21.78
CA THR A 102 33.22 7.79 -22.68
C THR A 102 33.99 8.01 -23.98
N GLY A 103 34.40 9.24 -24.28
CA GLY A 103 35.02 9.61 -25.56
C GLY A 103 34.05 9.65 -26.75
N SER A 104 32.80 9.21 -26.58
CA SER A 104 31.73 9.35 -27.57
C SER A 104 31.27 10.81 -27.63
N THR A 105 30.85 11.31 -28.80
CA THR A 105 30.24 12.64 -28.91
C THR A 105 29.04 12.55 -29.83
N THR A 106 27.93 13.19 -29.45
CA THR A 106 26.72 13.22 -30.29
C THR A 106 26.65 14.55 -31.06
N PRO A 107 26.36 14.54 -32.37
CA PRO A 107 26.25 15.77 -33.16
C PRO A 107 25.07 16.68 -32.76
N GLY A 108 24.02 16.12 -32.15
CA GLY A 108 22.84 16.85 -31.70
C GLY A 108 22.82 17.17 -30.21
N ALA A 109 21.92 18.08 -29.81
CA ALA A 109 21.66 18.40 -28.40
C ALA A 109 20.98 17.25 -27.65
N SER A 110 21.07 17.22 -26.32
CA SER A 110 20.42 16.21 -25.46
C SER A 110 18.95 16.02 -25.80
N GLY A 111 18.54 14.78 -26.05
CA GLY A 111 17.18 14.39 -26.43
C GLY A 111 16.81 14.58 -27.90
N ALA A 112 17.64 15.23 -28.71
CA ALA A 112 17.44 15.32 -30.16
C ALA A 112 17.70 13.97 -30.86
N ASN A 113 17.20 13.80 -32.09
CA ASN A 113 17.35 12.56 -32.86
C ASN A 113 18.82 12.13 -33.02
N THR A 114 19.74 13.08 -33.18
CA THR A 114 21.20 12.88 -33.30
C THR A 114 21.98 13.19 -32.02
N GLY A 115 21.29 13.48 -30.92
CA GLY A 115 21.86 13.72 -29.60
C GLY A 115 21.81 12.49 -28.70
N GLU A 116 22.30 12.64 -27.46
CA GLU A 116 22.14 11.62 -26.43
C GLU A 116 20.66 11.32 -26.14
N ARG A 117 20.37 10.07 -25.75
CA ARG A 117 19.07 9.69 -25.23
C ARG A 117 19.02 10.06 -23.75
N ASN A 118 17.94 10.71 -23.32
CA ASN A 118 17.72 11.23 -21.97
C ASN A 118 16.30 10.93 -21.43
N GLY A 119 15.46 10.26 -22.21
CA GLY A 119 14.11 9.89 -21.80
C GLY A 119 13.08 11.02 -21.85
N ASP A 120 13.31 12.09 -22.63
CA ASP A 120 12.36 13.21 -22.78
C ASP A 120 11.25 12.97 -23.82
N SER A 121 11.29 11.86 -24.56
CA SER A 121 10.20 11.51 -25.50
C SER A 121 9.15 10.59 -24.87
N THR A 122 8.08 10.23 -25.61
CA THR A 122 7.05 9.27 -25.19
C THR A 122 7.54 7.80 -25.27
N ALA A 123 6.75 6.83 -24.80
CA ALA A 123 7.25 5.47 -24.52
C ALA A 123 7.21 4.69 -25.82
N GLY A 124 8.27 3.95 -26.14
CA GLY A 124 8.40 3.29 -27.44
C GLY A 124 8.87 4.23 -28.57
N ALA A 125 9.21 5.48 -28.26
CA ALA A 125 9.99 6.33 -29.15
C ALA A 125 11.49 6.07 -28.97
N GLN A 126 12.33 6.50 -29.91
CA GLN A 126 13.77 6.23 -29.84
C GLN A 126 14.48 6.82 -28.60
N ASN A 127 13.89 7.82 -27.95
CA ASN A 127 14.40 8.48 -26.76
C ASN A 127 13.52 8.18 -25.53
N ASP A 128 13.28 6.91 -25.26
CA ASP A 128 12.36 6.42 -24.24
C ASP A 128 13.06 5.92 -22.98
N TYR A 129 14.23 6.48 -22.63
CA TYR A 129 15.04 6.13 -21.46
C TYR A 129 14.40 6.58 -20.14
N ARG A 130 13.18 6.10 -19.90
CA ARG A 130 12.36 6.36 -18.74
C ARG A 130 11.50 5.14 -18.46
N VAL A 131 11.39 4.81 -17.19
CA VAL A 131 10.63 3.67 -16.70
C VAL A 131 9.82 4.11 -15.50
N SER A 132 8.71 3.44 -15.24
CA SER A 132 7.92 3.61 -14.02
C SER A 132 7.75 2.28 -13.32
N ASP A 133 7.76 2.31 -12.00
CA ASP A 133 7.41 1.20 -11.13
C ASP A 133 6.19 1.62 -10.29
N ASN A 134 5.24 0.71 -10.12
CA ASN A 134 4.02 0.99 -9.37
C ASN A 134 3.88 0.06 -8.17
N ALA A 135 3.38 0.62 -7.07
CA ALA A 135 3.01 -0.12 -5.89
C ALA A 135 1.59 0.28 -5.49
N THR A 136 0.68 -0.68 -5.48
CA THR A 136 -0.71 -0.45 -5.11
C THR A 136 -1.00 -0.99 -3.72
N ILE A 137 -1.53 -0.12 -2.86
CA ILE A 137 -2.04 -0.47 -1.53
C ILE A 137 -3.57 -0.50 -1.62
N SER A 138 -4.18 -1.59 -1.15
CA SER A 138 -5.64 -1.69 -1.03
C SER A 138 -6.07 -1.42 0.39
N VAL A 139 -6.91 -0.41 0.58
CA VAL A 139 -7.59 -0.17 1.85
C VAL A 139 -8.68 -1.23 2.01
N PHE A 140 -8.80 -1.81 3.21
CA PHE A 140 -9.77 -2.86 3.47
C PHE A 140 -11.21 -2.38 3.17
N ALA A 141 -11.96 -3.18 2.41
CA ALA A 141 -13.36 -2.94 2.10
C ALA A 141 -14.27 -3.71 3.08
N PRO A 142 -15.12 -3.03 3.87
CA PRO A 142 -16.05 -3.67 4.79
C PRO A 142 -17.00 -4.64 4.07
N ALA A 143 -17.02 -5.88 4.55
CA ALA A 143 -17.98 -6.90 4.15
C ALA A 143 -18.77 -7.35 5.39
N PRO A 144 -19.99 -6.85 5.61
CA PRO A 144 -20.78 -7.23 6.78
C PRO A 144 -21.24 -8.68 6.66
N VAL A 145 -21.16 -9.42 7.76
CA VAL A 145 -21.63 -10.80 7.88
C VAL A 145 -22.82 -10.84 8.83
N LYS A 146 -23.89 -11.49 8.40
CA LYS A 146 -25.09 -11.77 9.21
C LYS A 146 -25.12 -13.26 9.55
N THR A 147 -25.22 -13.61 10.83
CA THR A 147 -25.33 -15.00 11.28
C THR A 147 -26.53 -15.19 12.19
N LEU A 148 -27.20 -16.34 12.07
CA LEU A 148 -28.26 -16.76 12.99
C LEU A 148 -27.62 -17.19 14.31
N VAL A 149 -28.09 -16.62 15.42
CA VAL A 149 -27.61 -16.92 16.78
C VAL A 149 -28.54 -17.90 17.47
N SER A 150 -29.85 -17.62 17.42
CA SER A 150 -30.88 -18.47 18.03
C SER A 150 -32.26 -18.18 17.46
N THR A 151 -33.19 -19.08 17.74
CA THR A 151 -34.64 -18.96 17.46
C THR A 151 -35.42 -19.07 18.77
N SER A 152 -36.69 -18.62 18.81
CA SER A 152 -37.53 -18.76 20.01
C SER A 152 -38.03 -20.17 20.24
N GLU A 153 -38.14 -20.96 19.17
CA GLU A 153 -38.74 -22.30 19.23
C GLU A 153 -37.68 -23.39 19.21
N GLY A 154 -37.84 -24.37 20.11
CA GLY A 154 -36.92 -25.51 20.22
C GLY A 154 -37.21 -26.68 19.28
N HIS A 155 -38.33 -26.64 18.54
CA HIS A 155 -38.72 -27.71 17.61
C HIS A 155 -38.29 -27.44 16.16
N THR A 156 -37.84 -26.22 15.85
CA THR A 156 -37.16 -25.87 14.61
C THR A 156 -35.65 -25.94 14.79
N THR A 157 -34.90 -26.16 13.70
CA THR A 157 -33.44 -26.29 13.74
C THR A 157 -32.77 -25.46 12.66
N GLY A 158 -31.65 -24.83 13.01
CA GLY A 158 -30.87 -24.02 12.09
C GLY A 158 -31.69 -22.88 11.50
N SER A 159 -31.72 -22.77 10.17
CA SER A 159 -32.44 -21.73 9.42
C SER A 159 -33.88 -22.12 9.04
N ASN A 160 -34.35 -23.30 9.42
CA ASN A 160 -35.70 -23.77 9.10
C ASN A 160 -36.69 -23.27 10.15
N VAL A 161 -37.08 -22.01 10.04
CA VAL A 161 -37.94 -21.32 11.02
C VAL A 161 -39.42 -21.36 10.64
N ALA A 162 -40.30 -21.47 11.64
CA ALA A 162 -41.75 -21.43 11.46
C ALA A 162 -42.30 -19.98 11.45
N ILE A 163 -43.55 -19.83 11.02
CA ILE A 163 -44.23 -18.53 11.04
C ILE A 163 -44.49 -18.13 12.50
N GLY A 164 -44.12 -16.90 12.86
CA GLY A 164 -44.28 -16.36 14.22
C GLY A 164 -43.05 -16.55 15.12
N GLU A 165 -42.01 -17.26 14.66
CA GLU A 165 -40.78 -17.44 15.42
C GLU A 165 -39.93 -16.17 15.46
N ILE A 166 -39.29 -15.92 16.61
CA ILE A 166 -38.33 -14.84 16.76
C ILE A 166 -36.94 -15.37 16.44
N VAL A 167 -36.33 -14.84 15.38
CA VAL A 167 -34.95 -15.17 14.99
C VAL A 167 -34.00 -14.08 15.47
N ARG A 168 -33.00 -14.45 16.24
CA ARG A 168 -31.95 -13.55 16.74
C ARG A 168 -30.73 -13.67 15.84
N TYR A 169 -30.32 -12.55 15.25
CA TYR A 169 -29.14 -12.46 14.38
C TYR A 169 -28.00 -11.69 15.06
N ARG A 170 -26.76 -12.00 14.64
CA ARG A 170 -25.58 -11.18 14.88
C ARG A 170 -25.10 -10.61 13.57
N PHE A 171 -24.79 -9.31 13.60
CA PHE A 171 -24.06 -8.66 12.53
C PHE A 171 -22.64 -8.37 12.99
N ALA A 172 -21.67 -8.66 12.13
CA ALA A 172 -20.27 -8.31 12.36
C ALA A 172 -19.69 -7.71 11.10
N VAL A 173 -18.92 -6.65 11.24
CA VAL A 173 -18.23 -5.98 10.14
C VAL A 173 -16.83 -5.61 10.62
N ARG A 174 -15.82 -5.94 9.81
CA ARG A 174 -14.46 -5.45 10.02
C ARG A 174 -14.32 -4.11 9.31
N LEU A 175 -13.54 -3.21 9.89
CA LEU A 175 -13.28 -1.88 9.33
C LEU A 175 -11.78 -1.72 9.09
N ALA A 176 -11.43 -0.90 8.11
CA ALA A 176 -10.07 -0.38 7.99
C ALA A 176 -9.84 0.65 9.11
N GLU A 177 -8.58 0.84 9.49
CA GLU A 177 -8.20 1.98 10.34
C GLU A 177 -8.27 3.26 9.49
N ALA A 178 -9.41 3.95 9.58
CA ALA A 178 -9.71 5.14 8.79
C ALA A 178 -10.85 5.95 9.44
N THR A 179 -10.98 7.21 9.03
CA THR A 179 -12.16 8.02 9.31
C THR A 179 -13.23 7.74 8.26
N ILE A 180 -14.26 6.97 8.62
CA ILE A 180 -15.31 6.55 7.70
C ILE A 180 -16.53 7.47 7.86
N ALA A 181 -16.75 8.35 6.88
CA ALA A 181 -17.90 9.25 6.88
C ALA A 181 -19.21 8.49 6.56
N ASN A 182 -20.28 8.83 7.27
CA ASN A 182 -21.63 8.27 7.05
C ASN A 182 -21.67 6.73 7.00
N PHE A 183 -20.92 6.08 7.88
CA PHE A 183 -20.96 4.63 8.01
C PHE A 183 -22.36 4.18 8.47
N GLN A 184 -22.97 3.25 7.72
CA GLN A 184 -24.29 2.71 8.03
C GLN A 184 -24.31 1.21 7.84
N LEU A 185 -24.87 0.50 8.82
CA LEU A 185 -25.24 -0.90 8.69
C LEU A 185 -26.76 -0.99 8.54
N ARG A 186 -27.23 -1.51 7.40
CA ARG A 186 -28.66 -1.64 7.09
C ARG A 186 -29.00 -3.10 6.83
N ASP A 187 -29.99 -3.61 7.55
CA ASP A 187 -30.55 -4.95 7.34
C ASP A 187 -31.89 -4.84 6.59
N ASN A 188 -31.89 -5.24 5.32
CA ASN A 188 -33.11 -5.31 4.52
C ASN A 188 -33.79 -6.65 4.82
N LEU A 189 -34.74 -6.62 5.75
CA LEU A 189 -35.50 -7.81 6.11
C LEU A 189 -36.29 -8.35 4.90
N PRO A 190 -36.24 -9.67 4.63
CA PRO A 190 -37.08 -10.31 3.63
C PRO A 190 -38.57 -10.07 3.90
N THR A 191 -39.39 -10.13 2.84
CA THR A 191 -40.84 -10.10 2.97
C THR A 191 -41.32 -11.16 3.96
N GLY A 192 -42.24 -10.79 4.86
CA GLY A 192 -42.75 -11.67 5.92
C GLY A 192 -41.95 -11.62 7.22
N MET A 193 -40.82 -10.92 7.26
CA MET A 193 -40.10 -10.63 8.50
C MET A 193 -40.34 -9.20 8.97
N ALA A 194 -40.39 -9.02 10.28
CA ALA A 194 -40.45 -7.71 10.92
C ALA A 194 -39.41 -7.63 12.04
N PHE A 195 -38.82 -6.45 12.21
CA PHE A 195 -37.96 -6.20 13.37
C PHE A 195 -38.83 -6.06 14.62
N ILE A 196 -38.51 -6.84 15.65
CA ILE A 196 -39.16 -6.75 16.97
C ILE A 196 -38.15 -6.12 17.93
N ASN A 197 -38.48 -4.94 18.46
CA ASN A 197 -37.67 -4.32 19.49
C ASN A 197 -38.11 -4.83 20.88
N ASP A 198 -37.56 -5.97 21.31
CA ASP A 198 -37.77 -6.53 22.65
C ASP A 198 -36.80 -5.97 23.71
N GLY A 199 -36.05 -4.91 23.37
CA GLY A 199 -35.03 -4.31 24.24
C GLY A 199 -33.74 -5.11 24.37
N THR A 200 -33.57 -6.21 23.62
CA THR A 200 -32.36 -7.05 23.70
C THR A 200 -31.33 -6.77 22.61
N ALA A 201 -31.63 -5.89 21.66
CA ALA A 201 -30.69 -5.45 20.64
C ALA A 201 -29.49 -4.73 21.27
N ARG A 202 -28.28 -5.16 20.92
CA ARG A 202 -27.03 -4.61 21.46
C ARG A 202 -26.06 -4.31 20.32
N PHE A 203 -25.23 -3.30 20.56
CA PHE A 203 -24.13 -2.88 19.71
C PHE A 203 -22.88 -2.71 20.56
N ALA A 204 -21.71 -2.99 20.00
CA ALA A 204 -20.42 -2.73 20.62
C ALA A 204 -19.36 -2.53 19.55
N PHE A 205 -18.36 -1.70 19.83
CA PHE A 205 -17.12 -1.74 19.08
C PHE A 205 -16.21 -2.84 19.63
N VAL A 206 -15.40 -3.40 18.74
CA VAL A 206 -14.45 -4.45 19.06
C VAL A 206 -13.10 -4.01 18.51
N SER A 207 -12.12 -3.80 19.39
CA SER A 207 -10.77 -3.38 19.02
C SER A 207 -9.72 -4.04 19.90
N ASP A 208 -8.46 -4.04 19.45
CA ASP A 208 -7.30 -4.59 20.14
C ASP A 208 -6.53 -3.54 20.95
N ASN A 209 -7.10 -2.34 21.14
CA ASN A 209 -6.40 -1.18 21.68
C ASN A 209 -6.26 -1.17 23.22
N GLY A 210 -6.07 -2.33 23.83
CA GLY A 210 -5.68 -2.46 25.24
C GLY A 210 -6.62 -1.80 26.27
N GLY A 211 -7.90 -1.59 25.95
CA GLY A 211 -8.88 -0.96 26.83
C GLY A 211 -9.10 0.54 26.60
N GLY A 212 -8.46 1.16 25.61
CA GLY A 212 -8.88 2.46 25.05
C GLY A 212 -9.83 2.29 23.85
N SER A 213 -10.58 3.36 23.50
CA SER A 213 -11.46 3.34 22.33
C SER A 213 -10.65 3.33 21.03
N GLY A 214 -10.50 2.14 20.43
CA GLY A 214 -9.89 1.97 19.11
C GLY A 214 -10.83 2.34 17.94
N ILE A 215 -12.14 2.37 18.19
CA ILE A 215 -13.15 2.84 17.23
C ILE A 215 -14.02 3.83 17.99
N ASN A 216 -14.29 4.99 17.38
CA ASN A 216 -15.16 6.01 17.94
C ASN A 216 -16.25 6.41 16.95
N SER A 217 -17.28 7.08 17.45
CA SER A 217 -18.39 7.61 16.68
C SER A 217 -18.66 9.06 17.06
N ASN A 218 -19.01 9.87 16.07
CA ASN A 218 -19.52 11.22 16.33
C ASN A 218 -21.00 11.22 16.79
N ILE A 219 -21.65 10.05 16.86
CA ILE A 219 -23.00 9.87 17.39
C ILE A 219 -22.89 9.48 18.87
N PRO A 220 -23.23 10.35 19.84
CA PRO A 220 -22.97 10.11 21.26
C PRO A 220 -23.60 8.82 21.81
N ALA A 221 -24.79 8.46 21.33
CA ALA A 221 -25.46 7.23 21.76
C ALA A 221 -24.73 5.94 21.30
N ILE A 222 -24.01 6.01 20.17
CA ILE A 222 -23.20 4.90 19.66
C ILE A 222 -21.85 4.87 20.37
N ASP A 223 -21.24 6.05 20.53
CA ASP A 223 -19.93 6.20 21.18
C ASP A 223 -19.96 5.82 22.67
N ALA A 224 -21.11 5.98 23.33
CA ALA A 224 -21.31 5.55 24.71
C ALA A 224 -21.52 4.04 24.90
N CYS A 225 -21.57 3.25 23.81
CA CYS A 225 -21.64 1.79 23.92
C CYS A 225 -20.31 1.24 24.45
N ALA A 226 -20.36 0.27 25.35
CA ALA A 226 -19.16 -0.32 25.92
C ALA A 226 -18.34 -1.06 24.85
N ASP A 227 -17.05 -0.73 24.76
CA ASP A 227 -16.09 -1.43 23.91
C ASP A 227 -15.83 -2.84 24.45
N VAL A 228 -15.72 -3.80 23.54
CA VAL A 228 -15.31 -5.17 23.85
C VAL A 228 -13.86 -5.36 23.41
N PRO A 229 -12.90 -5.51 24.34
CA PRO A 229 -11.51 -5.72 23.98
C PRO A 229 -11.30 -7.10 23.36
N ILE A 230 -10.53 -7.17 22.29
CA ILE A 230 -9.89 -8.42 21.86
C ILE A 230 -8.67 -8.61 22.76
N ALA A 231 -8.64 -9.68 23.56
CA ALA A 231 -7.40 -10.04 24.25
C ALA A 231 -6.28 -10.18 23.21
N PRO A 232 -5.11 -9.56 23.40
CA PRO A 232 -4.04 -9.66 22.40
C PRO A 232 -3.78 -11.15 22.15
N ALA A 233 -3.76 -11.53 20.87
CA ALA A 233 -3.31 -12.86 20.51
C ALA A 233 -1.95 -13.07 21.18
N SER A 234 -1.81 -14.16 21.96
CA SER A 234 -0.51 -14.55 22.51
C SER A 234 0.50 -14.47 21.37
N PRO A 235 1.63 -13.76 21.53
CA PRO A 235 2.65 -13.75 20.49
C PRO A 235 3.00 -15.20 20.22
N GLY A 236 2.61 -15.70 19.04
CA GLY A 236 3.08 -17.00 18.58
C GLY A 236 4.61 -16.99 18.71
N PRO A 237 5.23 -18.12 19.12
CA PRO A 237 6.66 -18.16 19.32
C PRO A 237 7.34 -17.57 18.10
N ALA A 238 8.16 -16.55 18.32
CA ALA A 238 8.92 -15.89 17.27
C ALA A 238 9.56 -16.98 16.42
N SER A 239 9.17 -17.06 15.15
CA SER A 239 9.86 -17.87 14.16
C SER A 239 11.25 -17.28 14.00
N SER A 240 12.17 -17.69 14.86
CA SER A 240 13.60 -17.51 14.66
C SER A 240 13.94 -18.23 13.36
N HIS A 241 14.07 -17.47 12.27
CA HIS A 241 14.75 -17.96 11.10
C HIS A 241 16.15 -18.42 11.56
N PRO A 242 16.50 -19.72 11.44
CA PRO A 242 17.83 -20.15 11.81
C PRO A 242 18.80 -19.44 10.87
N ARG A 243 19.67 -18.59 11.43
CA ARG A 243 20.88 -18.12 10.75
C ARG A 243 21.68 -19.36 10.39
N ARG A 244 21.57 -19.79 9.13
CA ARG A 244 22.41 -20.85 8.57
C ARG A 244 23.81 -20.28 8.48
N SER A 245 24.65 -20.51 9.50
CA SER A 245 26.09 -20.27 9.36
C SER A 245 26.60 -21.26 8.33
N MET A 246 27.15 -20.75 7.22
CA MET A 246 27.94 -21.58 6.34
C MET A 246 29.31 -21.82 7.01
N PRO A 247 29.80 -23.08 7.03
CA PRO A 247 31.14 -23.36 7.51
C PRO A 247 32.15 -22.77 6.52
N ARG A 248 33.16 -22.08 7.06
CA ARG A 248 34.37 -21.75 6.31
C ARG A 248 35.05 -23.05 5.88
N ARG A 249 35.32 -23.16 4.59
CA ARG A 249 36.50 -23.87 4.07
C ARG A 249 37.30 -22.87 3.27
#